data_AF-A0A6C0JXB9-F1
#
_entry.id   AF-A0A6C0JXB9-F1
#
_cell.length_a   1.000
_cell.length_b   1.000
_cell.length_c   1.000
_cell.angle_alpha   90.00
_cell.angle_beta   90.00
_cell.angle_gamma   90.00
#
_symmetry.space_group_name_H-M   'P 1'
#
loop_
_entity.id
_entity.type
_entity.pdbx_description
1 polymer ?
#
loop_
_entity_poly.entity_id
_entity_poly.type
_entity_poly.pdbx_seq_one_letter_code
_entity_poly.pdbx_strand_id
1 'polypeptide(L)'
;MKYSDNIYDMKVACIKGDIDTVKDMVLLCNKDDITNCFYHACFNGQNEIVKFLLDYIDVVEERCIYTAFVSAGYHEDKYLKTIELLFNSGKLGDFDSKSIIIMKKESIYFKEQAQSLLDEYMFRLDGPKYNENIIG
;
A
#
# COMPACT_ATOMS: atom_id res chain seq x y z
N MET A 1 30.58 -4.91 -0.31
CA MET A 1 29.24 -5.29 0.20
C MET A 1 28.76 -6.47 -0.63
N LYS A 2 28.41 -7.62 -0.02
CA LYS A 2 27.87 -8.74 -0.78
C LYS A 2 26.41 -8.43 -1.12
N TYR A 3 25.92 -8.87 -2.28
CA TYR A 3 24.53 -8.65 -2.73
C TYR A 3 23.48 -9.05 -1.66
N SER A 4 23.78 -10.08 -0.84
CA SER A 4 22.94 -10.52 0.28
C SER A 4 22.84 -9.52 1.44
N ASP A 5 23.90 -8.75 1.69
CA ASP A 5 23.93 -7.76 2.77
C ASP A 5 23.03 -6.57 2.38
N ASN A 6 23.03 -6.20 1.09
CA ASN A 6 22.20 -5.13 0.56
C ASN A 6 20.68 -5.39 0.73
N ILE A 7 20.22 -6.63 0.51
CA ILE A 7 18.80 -6.98 0.65
C ILE A 7 18.35 -6.85 2.11
N TYR A 8 19.19 -7.32 3.04
CA TYR A 8 18.89 -7.23 4.47
C TYR A 8 18.79 -5.77 4.91
N ASP A 9 19.73 -4.93 4.47
CA ASP A 9 19.80 -3.53 4.82
C ASP A 9 18.61 -2.73 4.25
N MET A 10 18.22 -2.97 2.99
CA MET A 10 17.07 -2.31 2.40
C MET A 10 15.78 -2.65 3.16
N LYS A 11 15.53 -3.94 3.45
CA LYS A 11 14.36 -4.34 4.25
C LYS A 11 14.32 -3.64 5.61
N VAL A 12 15.46 -3.57 6.31
CA VAL A 12 15.55 -2.91 7.62
C VAL A 12 15.25 -1.40 7.49
N ALA A 13 15.75 -0.75 6.44
CA ALA A 13 15.45 0.65 6.15
C ALA A 13 13.94 0.86 5.93
N CYS A 14 13.28 -0.02 5.17
CA CYS A 14 11.84 0.04 4.90
C CYS A 14 10.98 -0.20 6.15
N ILE A 15 11.47 -0.99 7.12
CA ILE A 15 10.80 -1.16 8.41
C ILE A 15 10.96 0.10 9.28
N LYS A 16 12.17 0.67 9.31
CA LYS A 16 12.51 1.80 10.18
C LYS A 16 12.03 3.16 9.65
N GLY A 17 11.69 3.26 8.38
CA GLY A 17 11.34 4.54 7.74
C GLY A 17 12.55 5.33 7.26
N ASP A 18 13.69 4.67 7.00
CA ASP A 18 14.91 5.30 6.49
C ASP A 18 14.83 5.46 4.96
N ILE A 19 14.21 6.55 4.52
CA ILE A 19 13.96 6.83 3.10
C ILE A 19 15.26 7.07 2.31
N ASP A 20 16.31 7.60 2.93
CA ASP A 20 17.56 7.91 2.25
C ASP A 20 18.29 6.61 1.87
N THR A 21 18.38 5.66 2.82
CA THR A 21 18.91 4.33 2.52
C THR A 21 18.07 3.62 1.45
N VAL A 22 16.73 3.73 1.48
CA VAL A 22 15.89 3.13 0.43
C VAL A 22 16.17 3.72 -0.94
N LYS A 23 16.32 5.05 -1.05
CA LYS A 23 16.63 5.72 -2.32
C LYS A 23 18.00 5.32 -2.87
N ASP A 24 19.00 5.20 -2.00
CA ASP A 24 20.35 4.80 -2.40
C ASP A 24 20.41 3.35 -2.91
N MET A 25 19.56 2.48 -2.36
CA MET A 25 19.60 1.04 -2.63
C MET A 25 18.64 0.58 -3.73
N VAL A 26 17.54 1.29 -3.99
CA VAL A 26 16.47 0.81 -4.88
C VAL A 26 16.97 0.44 -6.28
N LEU A 27 17.97 1.16 -6.81
CA LEU A 27 18.56 0.92 -8.13
C LEU A 27 19.53 -0.28 -8.17
N LEU A 28 19.93 -0.79 -7.01
CA LEU A 28 20.83 -1.94 -6.87
C LEU A 28 20.07 -3.25 -6.61
N CYS A 29 18.77 -3.15 -6.36
CA CYS A 29 17.90 -4.26 -5.97
C CYS A 29 17.11 -4.79 -7.17
N ASN A 30 16.76 -6.07 -7.10
CA ASN A 30 15.85 -6.66 -8.09
C ASN A 30 14.38 -6.34 -7.73
N LYS A 31 13.44 -6.72 -8.60
CA LYS A 31 12.00 -6.47 -8.37
C LYS A 31 11.48 -7.14 -7.09
N ASP A 32 11.95 -8.35 -6.76
CA ASP A 32 11.48 -9.07 -5.57
C ASP A 32 11.94 -8.37 -4.28
N ASP A 33 13.17 -7.84 -4.27
CA ASP A 33 13.72 -7.04 -3.16
C ASP A 33 12.88 -5.77 -2.94
N ILE A 34 12.53 -5.08 -4.03
CA ILE A 34 11.69 -3.86 -4.02
C ILE A 34 10.28 -4.19 -3.52
N THR A 35 9.63 -5.24 -4.03
CA THR A 35 8.29 -5.67 -3.60
C THR A 35 8.29 -6.08 -2.12
N ASN A 36 9.33 -6.74 -1.64
CA ASN A 36 9.46 -7.12 -0.24
C ASN A 36 9.66 -5.89 0.67
N CYS A 37 10.48 -4.93 0.25
CA CYS A 37 10.61 -3.64 0.94
C CYS A 37 9.29 -2.87 0.95
N PHE A 38 8.57 -2.81 -0.17
CA PHE A 38 7.28 -2.15 -0.30
C PHE A 38 6.24 -2.74 0.66
N TYR A 39 6.16 -4.07 0.74
CA TYR A 39 5.32 -4.77 1.71
C TYR A 39 5.67 -4.36 3.16
N HIS A 40 6.96 -4.34 3.52
CA HIS A 40 7.37 -3.95 4.86
C HIS A 40 7.08 -2.47 5.17
N ALA A 41 7.20 -1.60 4.17
CA ALA A 41 6.82 -0.19 4.31
C ALA A 41 5.30 -0.06 4.54
N CYS A 42 4.47 -0.79 3.79
CA CYS A 42 3.01 -0.81 3.99
C CYS A 42 2.64 -1.35 5.37
N PHE A 43 3.21 -2.49 5.77
CA PHE A 43 2.95 -3.13 7.06
C PHE A 43 3.28 -2.22 8.25
N ASN A 44 4.32 -1.38 8.13
CA ASN A 44 4.74 -0.46 9.18
C ASN A 44 4.19 0.97 8.99
N GLY A 45 3.37 1.22 7.96
CA GLY A 45 2.81 2.54 7.63
C GLY A 45 3.85 3.60 7.24
N GLN A 46 4.99 3.21 6.65
CA GLN A 46 6.06 4.14 6.27
C GLN A 46 5.70 4.91 5.00
N ASN A 47 4.78 5.87 5.13
CA ASN A 47 4.10 6.55 4.03
C ASN A 47 5.04 7.19 2.99
N GLU A 48 6.17 7.77 3.41
CA GLU A 48 7.13 8.37 2.48
C GLU A 48 7.80 7.30 1.59
N ILE A 49 8.13 6.15 2.18
CA ILE A 49 8.71 5.01 1.48
C ILE A 49 7.65 4.36 0.57
N VAL A 50 6.41 4.18 1.06
CA VAL A 50 5.30 3.68 0.23
C VAL A 50 5.11 4.57 -0.98
N LYS A 51 5.02 5.89 -0.80
CA LYS A 51 4.88 6.85 -1.89
C LYS A 51 6.03 6.78 -2.89
N PHE A 52 7.27 6.68 -2.41
CA PHE A 52 8.45 6.59 -3.27
C PHE A 52 8.48 5.29 -4.08
N LEU A 53 8.26 4.15 -3.43
CA LEU A 53 8.36 2.84 -4.07
C LEU A 53 7.19 2.56 -5.02
N LEU A 54 6.06 3.26 -4.90
CA LEU A 54 4.97 3.16 -5.89
C LEU A 54 5.45 3.44 -7.32
N ASP A 55 6.52 4.22 -7.54
CA ASP A 55 7.09 4.45 -8.87
C ASP A 55 7.81 3.21 -9.45
N TYR A 56 8.18 2.25 -8.61
CA TYR A 56 8.89 1.02 -8.97
C TYR A 56 8.01 -0.23 -8.92
N ILE A 57 6.78 -0.09 -8.42
CA ILE A 57 5.79 -1.16 -8.34
C ILE A 57 4.89 -1.10 -9.58
N ASP A 58 4.77 -2.23 -10.28
CA ASP A 58 3.84 -2.40 -11.39
C ASP A 58 2.42 -2.69 -10.88
N VAL A 59 2.31 -3.59 -9.89
CA VAL A 59 1.05 -4.03 -9.28
C VAL A 59 1.21 -4.09 -7.76
N VAL A 60 0.27 -3.47 -7.04
CA VAL A 60 0.15 -3.55 -5.57
C VAL A 60 -0.53 -4.86 -5.21
N GLU A 61 0.19 -5.72 -4.50
CA GLU A 61 -0.33 -6.99 -4.00
C GLU A 61 -1.40 -6.78 -2.92
N GLU A 62 -2.43 -7.64 -2.92
CA GLU A 62 -3.52 -7.65 -1.93
C GLU A 62 -3.00 -7.61 -0.48
N ARG A 63 -1.89 -8.31 -0.20
CA ARG A 63 -1.30 -8.34 1.14
C ARG A 63 -0.88 -6.96 1.65
N CYS A 64 -0.47 -6.04 0.79
CA CYS A 64 -0.13 -4.68 1.20
C CYS A 64 -1.37 -3.93 1.69
N ILE A 65 -2.48 -4.08 0.95
CA ILE A 65 -3.78 -3.51 1.30
C ILE A 65 -4.23 -4.11 2.63
N TYR A 66 -4.29 -5.44 2.73
CA TYR A 66 -4.70 -6.14 3.96
C TYR A 66 -3.90 -5.69 5.18
N THR A 67 -2.57 -5.60 5.06
CA THR A 67 -1.72 -5.18 6.19
C THR A 67 -1.99 -3.75 6.66
N ALA A 68 -2.31 -2.83 5.74
CA ALA A 68 -2.63 -1.46 6.12
C ALA A 68 -3.94 -1.38 6.92
N PHE A 69 -4.90 -2.28 6.67
CA PHE A 69 -6.18 -2.33 7.38
C PHE A 69 -6.10 -2.99 8.78
N VAL A 70 -5.21 -3.97 8.98
CA VAL A 70 -5.13 -4.73 10.25
C VAL A 70 -4.08 -4.24 11.24
N SER A 71 -3.18 -3.35 10.81
CA SER A 71 -2.07 -2.85 11.65
C SER A 71 -2.35 -1.48 12.26
N ALA A 72 -3.55 -0.91 12.06
CA ALA A 72 -3.86 0.48 12.39
C ALA A 72 -3.68 0.80 13.87
N GLY A 73 -4.29 0.01 14.77
CA GLY A 73 -4.06 0.11 16.21
C GLY A 73 -4.17 1.55 16.74
N TYR A 74 -3.12 2.05 17.40
CA TYR A 74 -3.07 3.43 17.93
C TYR A 74 -2.56 4.48 16.91
N HIS A 75 -2.31 4.09 15.67
CA HIS A 75 -1.73 4.94 14.63
C HIS A 75 -2.64 5.04 13.41
N GLU A 76 -3.95 5.15 13.64
CA GLU A 76 -4.99 5.10 12.60
C GLU A 76 -4.72 6.03 11.42
N ASP A 77 -4.44 7.32 11.66
CA ASP A 77 -4.17 8.30 10.60
C ASP A 77 -2.97 7.92 9.71
N LYS A 78 -1.95 7.29 10.31
CA LYS A 78 -0.76 6.81 9.59
C LYS A 78 -1.16 5.76 8.55
N TYR A 79 -2.01 4.83 8.94
CA TYR A 79 -2.45 3.74 8.07
C TYR A 79 -3.58 4.16 7.11
N LEU A 80 -4.45 5.09 7.50
CA LEU A 80 -5.38 5.74 6.58
C LEU A 80 -4.62 6.40 5.42
N LYS A 81 -3.50 7.08 5.73
CA LYS A 81 -2.65 7.65 4.69
C LYS A 81 -1.99 6.60 3.81
N THR A 82 -1.60 5.46 4.36
CA THR A 82 -1.11 4.32 3.56
C THR A 82 -2.21 3.83 2.60
N ILE A 83 -3.42 3.59 3.09
CA ILE A 83 -4.57 3.12 2.30
C ILE A 83 -4.88 4.11 1.17
N GLU A 84 -4.92 5.41 1.48
CA GLU A 84 -5.13 6.48 0.51
C GLU A 84 -4.07 6.45 -0.60
N LEU A 85 -2.79 6.33 -0.24
CA LEU A 85 -1.69 6.23 -1.22
C LEU A 85 -1.84 5.01 -2.13
N LEU A 86 -2.19 3.85 -1.56
CA LEU A 86 -2.43 2.65 -2.34
C LEU A 86 -3.58 2.88 -3.33
N PHE A 87 -4.77 3.27 -2.85
CA PHE A 87 -5.96 3.45 -3.71
C PHE A 87 -5.80 4.53 -4.78
N ASN A 88 -5.01 5.57 -4.51
CA ASN A 88 -4.73 6.63 -5.48
C ASN A 88 -3.65 6.26 -6.49
N SER A 89 -2.90 5.17 -6.28
CA SER A 89 -1.87 4.72 -7.23
C SER A 89 -2.47 4.23 -8.55
N GLY A 90 -3.72 3.75 -8.54
CA GLY A 90 -4.32 3.06 -9.69
C GLY A 90 -3.65 1.73 -10.05
N LYS A 91 -2.77 1.21 -9.18
CA LYS A 91 -1.94 0.02 -9.42
C LYS A 91 -2.41 -1.21 -8.62
N LEU A 92 -3.59 -1.17 -8.01
CA LEU A 92 -4.09 -2.30 -7.24
C LEU A 92 -4.33 -3.49 -8.16
N GLY A 93 -3.76 -4.63 -7.79
CA GLY A 93 -4.16 -5.91 -8.38
C GLY A 93 -5.57 -6.30 -7.94
N ASP A 94 -6.07 -7.43 -8.44
CA ASP A 94 -7.35 -7.96 -7.99
C ASP A 94 -7.28 -8.29 -6.49
N PHE A 95 -8.28 -7.86 -5.73
CA PHE A 95 -8.41 -8.16 -4.30
C PHE A 95 -9.89 -8.36 -3.94
N ASP A 96 -10.15 -9.15 -2.90
CA ASP A 96 -11.52 -9.32 -2.41
C ASP A 96 -11.87 -8.20 -1.43
N SER A 97 -12.59 -7.19 -1.92
CA SER A 97 -13.06 -6.06 -1.11
C SER A 97 -13.90 -6.49 0.11
N LYS A 98 -14.59 -7.64 0.04
CA LYS A 98 -15.37 -8.17 1.18
C LYS A 98 -14.45 -8.74 2.27
N SER A 99 -13.33 -9.34 1.88
CA SER A 99 -12.34 -9.89 2.81
C SER A 99 -11.60 -8.81 3.59
N ILE A 100 -11.43 -7.61 3.01
CA ILE A 100 -10.84 -6.45 3.68
C ILE A 100 -11.73 -5.94 4.83
N ILE A 101 -13.06 -6.07 4.72
CA ILE A 101 -14.03 -5.45 5.64
C ILE A 101 -14.18 -6.20 6.97
N ILE A 102 -13.59 -7.39 7.16
CA ILE A 102 -13.62 -8.14 8.43
C ILE A 102 -12.63 -7.54 9.46
N MET A 103 -12.79 -6.25 9.75
CA MET A 103 -11.96 -5.44 10.66
C MET A 103 -12.43 -5.57 12.11
N LYS A 104 -12.31 -6.77 12.70
CA LYS A 104 -12.86 -7.02 14.05
C LYS A 104 -12.14 -6.30 15.19
N LYS A 105 -10.94 -5.71 14.97
CA LYS A 105 -10.08 -5.15 16.04
C LYS A 105 -9.92 -3.63 16.06
N GLU A 106 -10.27 -2.91 15.00
CA GLU A 106 -10.03 -1.46 14.91
C GLU A 106 -11.16 -0.62 15.53
N SER A 107 -10.89 0.68 15.74
CA SER A 107 -11.92 1.63 16.18
C SER A 107 -13.00 1.82 15.12
N ILE A 108 -14.13 2.41 15.53
CA ILE A 108 -15.20 2.78 14.59
C ILE A 108 -14.71 3.85 13.61
N TYR A 109 -13.96 4.84 14.09
CA TYR A 109 -13.43 5.93 13.26
C TYR A 109 -12.59 5.39 12.10
N PHE A 110 -11.59 4.54 12.39
CA PHE A 110 -10.75 3.98 11.35
C PHE A 110 -11.56 3.20 10.30
N LYS A 111 -12.53 2.40 10.74
CA LYS A 111 -13.39 1.63 9.84
C LYS A 111 -14.19 2.52 8.90
N GLU A 112 -14.79 3.58 9.42
CA GLU A 112 -15.57 4.52 8.60
C GLU A 112 -14.69 5.24 7.57
N GLN A 113 -13.50 5.72 7.98
CA GLN A 113 -12.58 6.39 7.07
C GLN A 113 -12.03 5.43 6.01
N ALA A 114 -11.60 4.23 6.41
CA ALA A 114 -11.06 3.24 5.49
C ALA A 114 -12.14 2.73 4.52
N GLN A 115 -13.38 2.56 4.98
CA GLN A 115 -14.53 2.22 4.12
C GLN A 115 -14.82 3.34 3.12
N SER A 116 -14.81 4.60 3.56
CA SER A 116 -15.01 5.75 2.65
C SER A 116 -13.96 5.79 1.54
N LEU A 117 -12.69 5.51 1.86
CA LEU A 117 -11.61 5.43 0.87
C LEU A 117 -11.85 4.28 -0.12
N LEU A 118 -12.32 3.12 0.36
CA LEU A 118 -12.64 1.97 -0.47
C LEU A 118 -13.83 2.25 -1.39
N ASP A 119 -14.89 2.86 -0.87
CA ASP A 119 -16.07 3.22 -1.65
C ASP A 119 -15.72 4.21 -2.75
N GLU A 120 -14.87 5.20 -2.46
CA GLU A 120 -14.38 6.15 -3.47
C GLU A 120 -13.55 5.45 -4.56
N TYR A 121 -12.65 4.54 -4.17
CA TYR A 121 -11.88 3.73 -5.11
C TYR A 121 -12.79 2.89 -6.03
N MET A 122 -13.75 2.18 -5.45
CA MET A 122 -14.70 1.36 -6.21
C MET A 122 -15.56 2.22 -7.15
N PHE A 123 -16.01 3.40 -6.69
CA PHE A 123 -16.74 4.35 -7.53
C PHE A 123 -15.91 4.81 -8.74
N ARG A 124 -14.61 5.07 -8.58
CA ARG A 124 -13.71 5.40 -9.70
C ARG A 124 -13.56 4.26 -10.70
N LEU A 125 -13.60 3.00 -10.25
CA LEU A 125 -13.56 1.84 -11.14
C LEU A 125 -14.86 1.61 -11.90
N ASP A 126 -16.01 1.93 -11.29
CA ASP A 126 -17.32 1.78 -11.91
C ASP A 126 -17.71 2.99 -12.79
N GLY A 127 -17.13 4.17 -12.55
CA GLY A 127 -17.34 5.37 -13.37
C GLY A 127 -17.16 5.18 -14.89
N PRO A 128 -16.10 4.48 -15.36
CA PRO A 128 -15.93 4.14 -16.77
C PRO A 128 -17.07 3.30 -17.36
N LYS A 129 -17.67 2.37 -16.60
CA LYS A 129 -18.80 1.54 -17.08
C LYS A 129 -20.08 2.33 -17.33
N TYR A 130 -20.26 3.47 -16.65
CA TYR A 130 -21.44 4.32 -16.86
C TYR A 130 -21.36 5.10 -18.18
N ASN A 131 -20.16 5.48 -18.63
CA ASN A 131 -19.97 6.22 -19.87
C ASN A 131 -20.14 5.36 -21.14
N GLU A 132 -20.03 4.04 -21.04
CA GLU A 132 -20.26 3.12 -22.17
C GLU A 132 -21.75 2.92 -22.47
N ASN A 133 -22.65 3.19 -21.52
CA ASN A 133 -24.09 2.93 -21.65
C ASN A 133 -24.94 4.19 -21.95
N ILE A 134 -24.33 5.37 -22.09
CA ILE A 134 -25.04 6.63 -22.37
C ILE A 134 -24.97 7.01 -23.87
N ILE A 135 -24.12 6.34 -24.66
CA ILE A 135 -23.93 6.61 -26.09
C ILE A 135 -24.49 5.49 -27.00
N GLY A 136 -25.28 4.57 -26.44
CA GLY A 136 -25.92 3.45 -27.15
C GLY A 136 -27.35 3.74 -27.57
#